data_AF-A0A0M3IXQ8-F1
#
_entry.id   AF-A0A0M3IXQ8-F1
#
_cell.length_a   1.000
_cell.length_b   1.000
_cell.length_c   1.000
_cell.angle_alpha   90.00
_cell.angle_beta   90.00
_cell.angle_gamma   90.00
#
_symmetry.space_group_name_H-M   'P 1'
#
loop_
_entity.id
_entity.type
_entity.pdbx_description
1 polymer ?
#
loop_
_entity_poly.entity_id
_entity_poly.type
_entity_poly.pdbx_seq_one_letter_code
_entity_poly.pdbx_strand_id
1 'polypeptide(L)'
;MCKKLKVESQNEREKLEEAKKEVYLKGFYDGVMLVGNYAGQKTAEVKKKIQADMIKSGEAAKYVEPERMVVSRSGDECVVALCDQW
;
A
#
# COMPACT_ATOMS: atom_id res chain seq x y z
N MET A 1 -9.93 -15.86 0.84
CA MET A 1 -10.40 -15.36 -0.48
C MET A 1 -9.91 -16.25 -1.62
N CYS A 2 -8.60 -16.52 -1.73
CA CYS A 2 -8.03 -17.35 -2.80
C CYS A 2 -8.65 -18.76 -2.94
N LYS A 3 -8.96 -19.44 -1.83
CA LYS A 3 -9.70 -20.72 -1.87
C LYS A 3 -11.15 -20.59 -2.38
N LYS A 4 -11.81 -19.44 -2.12
CA LYS A 4 -13.19 -19.18 -2.59
C LYS A 4 -13.23 -18.99 -4.11
N LEU A 5 -12.25 -18.27 -4.66
CA LEU A 5 -12.09 -18.07 -6.10
C LEU A 5 -11.43 -19.25 -6.82
N LYS A 6 -11.10 -20.33 -6.09
CA LYS A 6 -10.36 -21.50 -6.62
C LYS A 6 -9.12 -21.06 -7.42
N VAL A 7 -8.29 -20.25 -6.78
CA VAL A 7 -6.99 -19.85 -7.35
C VAL A 7 -6.01 -21.01 -7.17
N GLU A 8 -5.46 -21.51 -8.28
CA GLU A 8 -4.56 -22.66 -8.30
C GLU A 8 -3.12 -22.26 -8.63
N SER A 9 -2.93 -21.10 -9.26
CA SER A 9 -1.61 -20.63 -9.69
C SER A 9 -1.45 -19.11 -9.55
N GLN A 10 -0.22 -18.66 -9.32
CA GLN A 10 0.15 -17.24 -9.31
C GLN A 10 -0.05 -16.54 -10.67
N ASN A 11 -0.24 -17.30 -11.75
CA ASN A 11 -0.46 -16.78 -13.09
C ASN A 11 -1.92 -16.34 -13.33
N GLU A 12 -2.86 -16.68 -12.45
CA GLU A 12 -4.27 -16.32 -12.56
C GLU A 12 -4.51 -14.86 -12.14
N ARG A 13 -3.93 -13.93 -12.90
CA ARG A 13 -3.88 -12.49 -12.59
C ARG A 13 -5.25 -11.87 -12.34
N GLU A 14 -6.27 -12.22 -13.14
CA GLU A 14 -7.61 -11.65 -12.99
C GLU A 14 -8.26 -12.05 -11.65
N LYS A 15 -8.23 -13.34 -11.30
CA LYS A 15 -8.76 -13.84 -10.01
C LYS A 15 -7.98 -13.27 -8.83
N LEU A 16 -6.66 -13.11 -8.97
CA LEU A 16 -5.81 -12.53 -7.94
C LEU A 16 -6.07 -11.03 -7.74
N GLU A 17 -6.25 -10.27 -8.82
CA GLU A 17 -6.62 -8.86 -8.76
C GLU A 17 -7.99 -8.66 -8.12
N GLU A 18 -8.98 -9.50 -8.47
CA GLU A 18 -10.29 -9.48 -7.83
C GLU A 18 -10.19 -9.78 -6.33
N ALA A 19 -9.51 -10.86 -5.95
CA ALA A 19 -9.27 -11.19 -4.55
C ALA A 19 -8.60 -10.02 -3.81
N LYS A 20 -7.51 -9.47 -4.38
CA LYS A 20 -6.74 -8.38 -3.80
C LYS A 20 -7.61 -7.16 -3.55
N LYS A 21 -8.41 -6.73 -4.53
CA LYS A 21 -9.32 -5.58 -4.38
C LYS A 21 -10.29 -5.77 -3.23
N GLU A 22 -10.93 -6.94 -3.13
CA GLU A 22 -11.92 -7.19 -2.08
C GLU A 22 -11.30 -7.20 -0.67
N VAL A 23 -10.25 -8.00 -0.45
CA VAL A 23 -9.65 -8.09 0.89
C VAL A 23 -8.86 -6.84 1.27
N TYR A 24 -8.29 -6.11 0.32
CA TYR A 24 -7.56 -4.87 0.62
C TYR A 24 -8.52 -3.78 1.12
N LEU A 25 -9.67 -3.60 0.45
CA LEU A 25 -10.66 -2.61 0.86
C LEU A 25 -11.29 -2.98 2.21
N LYS A 26 -11.76 -4.23 2.37
CA LYS A 26 -12.32 -4.72 3.63
C LYS A 26 -11.31 -4.66 4.79
N GLY A 27 -10.07 -5.07 4.54
CA GLY A 27 -9.01 -5.03 5.55
C GLY A 27 -8.65 -3.62 6.02
N PHE A 28 -8.85 -2.61 5.17
CA PHE A 28 -8.65 -1.23 5.56
C PHE A 28 -9.76 -0.71 6.49
N TYR A 29 -11.04 -0.93 6.15
CA TYR A 29 -12.18 -0.38 6.90
C TYR A 29 -12.60 -1.22 8.10
N ASP A 30 -12.65 -2.54 7.93
CA ASP A 30 -13.17 -3.49 8.93
C ASP A 30 -12.03 -4.25 9.64
N GLY A 31 -10.79 -4.13 9.16
CA GLY A 31 -9.65 -4.81 9.76
C GLY A 31 -9.33 -4.28 11.16
N VAL A 32 -9.03 -5.22 12.05
CA VAL A 32 -8.56 -4.96 13.41
C VAL A 32 -7.20 -5.62 13.57
N MET A 33 -6.25 -4.88 14.13
CA MET A 33 -4.90 -5.38 14.38
C MET A 33 -4.95 -6.50 15.43
N LEU A 34 -4.20 -7.57 15.18
CA LEU A 34 -4.20 -8.75 16.06
C LEU A 34 -2.98 -8.81 17.00
N VAL A 35 -1.88 -8.18 16.61
CA VAL A 35 -0.57 -8.36 17.27
C VAL A 35 0.16 -7.02 17.43
N GLY A 36 1.08 -6.98 18.41
CA GLY A 36 1.92 -5.82 18.69
C GLY A 36 1.23 -4.71 19.48
N ASN A 37 1.87 -3.55 19.53
CA ASN A 37 1.45 -2.41 20.36
C ASN A 37 0.07 -1.83 19.98
N TYR A 38 -0.43 -2.17 18.80
CA TYR A 38 -1.68 -1.66 18.24
C TYR A 38 -2.81 -2.70 18.21
N ALA A 39 -2.63 -3.86 18.84
CA ALA A 39 -3.64 -4.91 18.89
C ALA A 39 -5.00 -4.39 19.41
N GLY A 40 -6.09 -4.82 18.78
CA GLY A 40 -7.46 -4.39 19.09
C GLY A 40 -7.89 -3.06 18.46
N GLN A 41 -6.99 -2.31 17.82
CA GLN A 41 -7.32 -1.06 17.12
C GLN A 41 -7.61 -1.28 15.64
N LYS A 42 -8.39 -0.38 15.03
CA LYS A 42 -8.72 -0.42 13.60
C LYS A 42 -7.51 -0.14 12.72
N THR A 43 -7.37 -0.89 11.64
CA THR A 43 -6.27 -0.73 10.64
C THR A 43 -6.20 0.70 10.10
N ALA A 44 -7.36 1.31 9.78
CA ALA A 44 -7.42 2.66 9.23
C ALA A 44 -6.79 3.72 10.15
N GLU A 45 -6.94 3.57 11.47
CA GLU A 45 -6.44 4.52 12.46
C GLU A 45 -4.95 4.32 12.72
N VAL A 46 -4.51 3.07 12.81
CA VAL A 46 -3.14 2.73 13.21
C VAL A 46 -2.15 2.76 12.06
N LYS A 47 -2.59 2.65 10.79
CA LYS A 47 -1.70 2.65 9.62
C LYS A 47 -0.74 3.84 9.61
N LYS A 48 -1.24 5.06 9.92
CA LYS A 48 -0.40 6.27 9.98
C LYS A 48 0.54 6.27 11.18
N LYS A 49 0.10 5.74 12.33
CA LYS A 49 0.92 5.66 13.55
C LYS A 49 2.08 4.68 13.37
N ILE A 50 1.81 3.48 12.85
CA ILE A 50 2.80 2.46 12.53
C ILE A 50 3.84 2.99 11.53
N GLN A 51 3.38 3.69 10.48
CA GLN A 51 4.29 4.33 9.53
C GLN A 51 5.22 5.33 10.22
N ALA A 52 4.69 6.21 11.08
CA ALA A 52 5.49 7.19 11.81
C ALA A 52 6.48 6.53 12.78
N ASP A 53 6.06 5.48 13.48
CA ASP A 53 6.92 4.74 14.42
C ASP A 53 8.08 4.04 13.69
N MET A 54 7.81 3.38 12.55
CA MET A 54 8.84 2.74 11.74
C MET A 54 9.83 3.75 11.12
N ILE A 55 9.36 4.94 10.75
CA ILE A 55 10.24 6.02 10.29
C ILE A 55 11.11 6.51 11.46
N LYS A 56 10.52 6.65 12.65
CA LYS A 56 11.22 7.11 13.85
C LYS A 56 12.25 6.08 14.36
N SER A 57 11.98 4.79 14.22
CA SER A 57 12.93 3.71 14.56
C SER A 57 14.04 3.54 13.51
N GLY A 58 13.93 4.20 12.35
CA GLY A 58 14.88 4.06 11.25
C GLY A 58 14.70 2.78 10.43
N GLU A 59 13.62 2.03 10.65
CA GLU A 59 13.30 0.78 9.94
C GLU A 59 12.57 1.02 8.61
N ALA A 60 12.09 2.24 8.37
CA ALA A 60 11.42 2.62 7.13
C ALA A 60 11.79 4.03 6.67
N ALA A 61 11.69 4.26 5.36
CA ALA A 61 11.84 5.56 4.73
C ALA A 61 10.62 5.86 3.84
N LYS A 62 10.31 7.15 3.70
CA LYS A 62 9.25 7.59 2.78
C LYS A 62 9.79 7.59 1.36
N TYR A 63 9.22 6.73 0.52
CA TYR A 63 9.45 6.70 -0.92
C TYR A 63 8.22 7.25 -1.63
N VAL A 64 8.42 8.04 -2.69
CA VAL A 64 7.36 8.67 -3.47
C VAL A 64 7.65 8.47 -4.95
N GLU A 65 6.66 8.00 -5.69
CA GLU A 65 6.75 7.71 -7.12
C GLU A 65 5.52 8.24 -7.86
N PRO A 66 5.63 8.54 -9.17
CA PRO A 66 4.47 8.84 -10.00
C PRO A 66 3.51 7.64 -10.07
N GLU A 67 2.19 7.88 -10.04
CA GLU A 67 1.21 6.78 -10.10
C GLU A 67 1.30 5.97 -11.40
N ARG A 68 1.71 6.63 -12.49
CA ARG A 68 1.92 6.05 -13.82
C ARG A 68 3.12 6.72 -14.46
N MET A 69 3.66 6.13 -15.52
CA MET A 69 4.70 6.75 -16.33
C MET A 69 4.23 8.13 -16.81
N VAL A 70 5.00 9.17 -16.46
CA VAL A 70 4.77 10.55 -16.89
C VAL A 70 5.95 10.93 -17.77
N VAL A 71 5.66 11.45 -18.96
CA VAL A 71 6.70 11.89 -19.92
C VAL A 71 6.58 13.39 -20.10
N SER A 72 7.71 14.08 -19.95
CA SER A 72 7.83 15.52 -20.16
C SER A 72 7.76 15.88 -21.65
N ARG A 73 7.68 17.18 -21.95
CA ARG A 73 7.72 17.66 -23.36
C ARG A 73 9.06 17.41 -24.04
N SER A 74 10.15 17.34 -23.28
CA SER A 74 11.49 17.00 -23.79
C SER A 74 11.65 15.50 -24.08
N GLY A 75 10.67 14.66 -23.71
CA GLY A 75 10.74 13.21 -23.85
C GLY A 75 11.35 12.49 -22.64
N ASP A 76 11.73 13.23 -21.59
CA ASP A 76 12.27 12.65 -20.36
C ASP A 76 11.16 12.03 -19.50
N GLU A 77 11.45 10.87 -18.91
CA GLU A 77 10.58 10.25 -17.91
C GLU A 77 10.66 11.02 -16.58
N CYS A 78 9.50 11.52 -16.13
CA CYS A 78 9.42 12.34 -14.94
C CYS A 78 9.54 11.48 -13.67
N VAL A 79 10.23 12.04 -12.68
CA VAL A 79 10.35 11.49 -11.32
C VAL A 79 9.76 12.46 -10.31
N VAL A 80 9.42 11.97 -9.12
CA VAL A 80 9.02 12.85 -8.02
C VAL A 80 10.27 13.37 -7.33
N ALA A 81 10.43 14.69 -7.31
CA ALA A 81 11.50 15.37 -6.59
C ALA A 81 10.95 16.05 -5.34
N LEU A 82 11.69 15.96 -4.24
CA LEU A 82 11.48 16.80 -3.07
C LEU A 82 12.32 18.07 -3.25
N CYS A 83 11.71 19.12 -3.80
CA CYS A 83 12.35 20.41 -4.04
C CYS A 83 11.56 21.55 -3.41
N ASP A 84 12.27 22.64 -3.09
CA ASP A 84 11.66 23.88 -2.64
C ASP A 84 10.90 24.54 -3.80
N GLN A 85 9.63 24.86 -3.56
CA GLN A 85 8.73 25.43 -4.55
C GLN A 85 7.89 26.52 -3.88
N TRP A 86 7.69 27.64 -4.59
CA TRP A 86 6.84 28.76 -4.19
C TRP A 86 5.35 28.46 -4.43
#